data_AF-A0A7Y7DDA3-F1
#
_entry.id   AF-A0A7Y7DDA3-F1
#
_cell.length_a   1.000
_cell.length_b   1.000
_cell.length_c   1.000
_cell.angle_alpha   90.00
_cell.angle_beta   90.00
_cell.angle_gamma   90.00
#
_symmetry.space_group_name_H-M   'P 1'
#
loop_
_entity.id
_entity.type
_entity.pdbx_description
1 polymer ?
#
loop_
_entity_poly.entity_id
_entity_poly.type
_entity_poly.pdbx_seq_one_letter_code
_entity_poly.pdbx_strand_id
1 'polypeptide(L)'
;MTGHELAALRKAAGLSQTDLAKRVGIGRHAVSYWENKPEVDLHAHAVSQMARVLPLPEPPSYSRESALWDESYAERLRERNRQHRARLMAQYAAAMERARARAEAITATRRVTCGAKTRKGTPCRMKSEPGKRRCKYHGGKSTGARTPEGKERIREAQRRRWSRWRACH
;
A
#
# COMPACT_ATOMS: atom_id res chain seq x y z
N MET A 1 -23.50 24.61 -5.59
CA MET A 1 -24.73 24.39 -6.40
C MET A 1 -24.78 22.95 -6.86
N THR A 2 -25.97 22.40 -7.08
CA THR A 2 -26.18 21.05 -7.60
C THR A 2 -26.20 21.03 -9.13
N GLY A 3 -26.06 19.84 -9.73
CA GLY A 3 -26.18 19.68 -11.17
C GLY A 3 -27.57 20.03 -11.71
N HIS A 4 -28.62 19.78 -10.92
CA HIS A 4 -29.99 20.14 -11.29
C HIS A 4 -30.19 21.67 -11.34
N GLU A 5 -29.58 22.42 -10.41
CA GLU A 5 -29.57 23.88 -10.44
C GLU A 5 -28.84 24.42 -11.68
N LEU A 6 -27.71 23.81 -12.05
CA LEU A 6 -26.98 24.15 -13.28
C LEU A 6 -27.84 23.92 -14.54
N ALA A 7 -28.57 22.80 -14.58
CA ALA A 7 -29.50 22.49 -15.67
C ALA A 7 -30.66 23.49 -15.75
N ALA A 8 -31.16 23.96 -14.60
CA ALA A 8 -32.21 24.97 -14.53
C ALA A 8 -31.72 26.32 -15.09
N LEU A 9 -30.52 26.76 -14.72
CA LEU A 9 -29.91 28.00 -15.25
C LEU A 9 -29.69 27.94 -16.76
N ARG A 10 -29.22 26.81 -17.29
CA ARG A 10 -29.09 26.61 -18.74
C ARG A 10 -30.43 26.74 -19.45
N LYS A 11 -31.48 26.10 -18.91
CA LYS A 11 -32.83 26.15 -19.49
C LYS A 11 -33.42 27.55 -19.42
N ALA A 12 -33.20 28.28 -18.32
CA ALA A 12 -33.63 29.67 -18.17
C ALA A 12 -32.95 30.60 -19.20
N ALA A 13 -31.70 30.30 -19.58
CA ALA A 13 -30.98 30.98 -20.66
C ALA A 13 -31.43 30.55 -22.08
N GLY A 14 -32.41 29.65 -22.20
CA GLY A 14 -32.95 29.18 -23.48
C GLY A 14 -32.02 28.26 -24.27
N LEU A 15 -30.98 27.68 -23.63
CA LEU A 15 -29.98 26.87 -24.32
C LEU A 15 -30.25 25.37 -24.18
N SER A 16 -30.13 24.59 -25.26
CA SER A 16 -29.99 23.14 -25.14
C SER A 16 -28.59 22.77 -24.62
N GLN A 17 -28.39 21.53 -24.15
CA GLN A 17 -27.05 21.07 -23.76
C GLN A 17 -26.06 21.16 -24.92
N THR A 18 -26.52 20.89 -26.15
CA THR A 18 -25.69 20.95 -27.36
C THR A 18 -25.34 22.40 -27.72
N ASP A 19 -26.29 23.33 -27.57
CA ASP A 19 -26.06 24.74 -27.89
C ASP A 19 -25.09 25.38 -26.90
N LEU A 20 -25.28 25.11 -25.60
CA LEU A 20 -24.33 25.54 -24.57
C LEU A 20 -22.93 25.01 -24.88
N ALA A 21 -22.81 23.70 -25.14
CA ALA A 21 -21.55 23.05 -25.42
C ALA A 21 -20.82 23.66 -26.62
N LYS A 22 -21.53 23.88 -27.74
CA LYS A 22 -20.99 24.54 -28.93
C LYS A 22 -20.54 25.97 -28.64
N ARG A 23 -21.34 26.73 -27.89
CA ARG A 23 -21.10 28.16 -27.62
C ARG A 23 -19.88 28.41 -26.73
N VAL A 24 -19.56 27.46 -25.84
CA VAL A 24 -18.41 27.58 -24.92
C VAL A 24 -17.24 26.64 -25.28
N GLY A 25 -17.35 25.91 -26.39
CA GLY A 25 -16.26 25.08 -26.92
C GLY A 25 -15.97 23.80 -26.13
N ILE A 26 -16.99 23.19 -25.52
CA ILE A 26 -16.86 21.93 -24.76
C ILE A 26 -17.72 20.82 -25.37
N GLY A 27 -17.52 19.57 -24.94
CA GLY A 27 -18.36 18.45 -25.36
C GLY A 27 -19.73 18.46 -24.67
N ARG A 28 -20.81 18.14 -25.40
CA ARG A 28 -22.19 17.98 -24.86
C ARG A 28 -22.27 17.01 -23.69
N HIS A 29 -21.48 15.94 -23.72
CA HIS A 29 -21.41 14.97 -22.62
C HIS A 29 -20.79 15.56 -21.34
N ALA A 30 -19.92 16.57 -21.44
CA ALA A 30 -19.41 17.28 -20.28
C ALA A 30 -20.52 18.09 -19.60
N VAL A 31 -21.38 18.77 -20.37
CA VAL A 31 -22.57 19.47 -19.85
C VAL A 31 -23.47 18.47 -19.10
N SER A 32 -23.83 17.36 -19.75
CA SER A 32 -24.65 16.33 -19.12
C SER A 32 -24.01 15.73 -17.88
N TYR A 33 -22.69 15.52 -17.87
CA TYR A 33 -21.97 14.99 -16.72
C TYR A 33 -22.13 15.90 -15.49
N TRP A 34 -21.90 17.21 -15.67
CA TRP A 34 -21.99 18.18 -14.59
C TRP A 34 -23.44 18.42 -14.12
N GLU A 35 -24.42 18.37 -15.03
CA GLU A 35 -25.84 18.47 -14.67
C GLU A 35 -26.35 17.29 -13.83
N ASN A 36 -25.68 16.13 -13.85
CA ASN A 36 -26.05 14.97 -13.05
C ASN A 36 -25.25 14.83 -11.75
N LYS A 37 -24.39 15.81 -11.41
CA LYS A 37 -23.62 15.75 -10.18
C LYS A 37 -24.45 16.19 -8.97
N PRO A 38 -24.33 15.50 -7.83
CA PRO A 38 -24.93 15.97 -6.58
C PRO A 38 -24.34 17.32 -6.16
N GLU A 39 -23.06 17.56 -6.47
CA GLU A 39 -22.35 18.81 -6.23
C GLU A 39 -21.48 19.18 -7.43
N VAL A 40 -21.62 20.40 -7.93
CA VAL A 40 -20.87 20.93 -9.09
C VAL A 40 -19.64 21.69 -8.60
N ASP A 41 -18.46 21.30 -9.09
CA ASP A 41 -17.21 22.03 -8.88
C ASP A 41 -17.14 23.21 -9.88
N LEU A 42 -17.28 24.44 -9.36
CA LEU A 42 -17.25 25.66 -10.17
C LEU A 42 -15.86 25.96 -10.77
N HIS A 43 -14.79 25.33 -10.26
CA HIS A 43 -13.43 25.48 -10.79
C HIS A 43 -13.10 24.49 -11.91
N ALA A 44 -13.94 23.46 -12.11
CA ALA A 44 -13.73 22.53 -13.19
C ALA A 44 -13.73 23.25 -14.55
N HIS A 45 -12.78 22.92 -15.42
CA HIS A 45 -12.59 23.61 -16.70
C HIS A 45 -13.90 23.75 -17.48
N ALA A 46 -14.68 22.68 -17.60
CA ALA A 46 -15.95 22.70 -18.32
C ALA A 46 -16.99 23.64 -17.68
N VAL A 47 -17.09 23.67 -16.35
CA VAL A 47 -18.04 24.54 -15.61
C VAL A 47 -17.62 26.00 -15.72
N SER A 48 -16.31 26.28 -15.64
CA SER A 48 -15.75 27.61 -15.87
C SER A 48 -16.03 28.12 -17.30
N GLN A 49 -16.01 27.24 -18.32
CA GLN A 49 -16.45 27.62 -19.66
C GLN A 49 -17.95 27.92 -19.71
N MET A 50 -18.79 27.11 -19.06
CA MET A 50 -20.25 27.36 -18.99
C MET A 50 -20.59 28.70 -18.31
N ALA A 51 -19.82 29.10 -17.29
CA ALA A 51 -19.99 30.37 -16.57
C ALA A 51 -19.82 31.62 -17.46
N ARG A 52 -19.21 31.49 -18.64
CA ARG A 52 -19.07 32.61 -19.59
C ARG A 52 -20.39 33.03 -20.25
N VAL A 53 -21.40 32.15 -20.23
CA VAL A 53 -22.67 32.37 -20.93
C VAL A 53 -23.89 32.12 -20.05
N LEU A 54 -23.72 31.48 -18.89
CA LEU A 54 -24.76 31.27 -17.89
C LEU A 54 -24.49 32.16 -16.67
N PRO A 55 -25.53 32.67 -16.00
CA PRO A 55 -25.39 33.42 -14.76
C PRO A 55 -25.11 32.46 -13.60
N LEU A 56 -23.97 31.76 -13.66
CA LEU A 56 -23.50 30.92 -12.58
C LEU A 56 -22.99 31.81 -11.44
N PRO A 57 -23.13 31.38 -10.18
CA PRO A 57 -22.44 32.07 -9.08
C PRO A 57 -20.97 32.18 -9.45
N GLU A 58 -20.39 33.39 -9.28
CA GLU A 58 -18.97 33.58 -9.53
C GLU A 58 -18.21 32.53 -8.71
N PRO A 59 -17.37 31.69 -9.35
CA PRO A 59 -16.47 30.86 -8.58
C PRO A 59 -15.67 31.83 -7.71
N PRO A 60 -15.50 31.56 -6.41
CA PRO A 60 -14.69 32.44 -5.57
C PRO A 60 -13.36 32.65 -6.30
N SER A 61 -12.96 33.92 -6.49
CA SER A 61 -11.75 34.24 -7.24
C SER A 61 -10.52 33.75 -6.46
N TYR A 62 -10.17 32.48 -6.64
CA TYR A 62 -8.95 31.93 -6.09
C TYR A 62 -7.81 32.24 -7.07
N SER A 63 -7.27 33.46 -7.01
CA SER A 63 -5.87 33.63 -7.35
C SER A 63 -5.05 32.65 -6.49
N ARG A 64 -3.86 32.22 -6.94
CA ARG A 64 -2.95 31.44 -6.09
C ARG A 64 -2.71 32.13 -4.73
N GLU A 65 -2.87 33.44 -4.68
CA GLU A 65 -2.81 34.28 -3.48
C GLU A 65 -4.11 34.23 -2.63
N SER A 66 -5.30 34.18 -3.25
CA SER A 66 -6.59 34.04 -2.55
C SER A 66 -6.82 32.67 -1.90
N ALA A 67 -6.13 31.61 -2.36
CA ALA A 67 -6.15 30.29 -1.71
C ALA A 67 -5.59 30.32 -0.27
N LEU A 68 -5.03 31.45 0.16
CA LEU A 68 -4.49 31.71 1.49
C LEU A 68 -5.48 32.41 2.45
N TRP A 69 -6.69 32.81 2.02
CA TRP A 69 -7.59 33.66 2.85
C TRP A 69 -8.95 33.05 3.22
N ASP A 70 -9.37 31.94 2.61
CA ASP A 70 -10.50 31.13 3.11
C ASP A 70 -9.96 29.92 3.88
N GLU A 71 -9.67 30.15 5.16
CA GLU A 71 -9.12 29.14 6.07
C GLU A 71 -9.99 27.88 6.08
N SER A 72 -11.30 28.02 5.91
CA SER A 72 -12.24 26.90 5.91
C SER A 72 -12.02 25.96 4.71
N TYR A 73 -11.75 26.50 3.52
CA TYR A 73 -11.48 25.71 2.33
C TYR A 73 -10.08 25.10 2.36
N ALA A 74 -9.07 25.90 2.74
CA ALA A 74 -7.70 25.43 2.91
C ALA A 74 -7.63 24.29 3.93
N GLU A 75 -8.36 24.38 5.04
CA GLU A 75 -8.46 23.33 6.04
C GLU A 75 -9.15 22.07 5.52
N ARG A 76 -10.28 22.18 4.82
CA ARG A 76 -10.95 21.02 4.18
C ARG A 76 -10.02 20.31 3.19
N LEU A 77 -9.25 21.05 2.40
CA LEU A 77 -8.30 20.48 1.45
C LEU A 77 -7.11 19.81 2.16
N ARG A 78 -6.55 20.44 3.19
CA ARG A 78 -5.50 19.87 4.04
C ARG A 78 -5.99 18.57 4.68
N GLU A 79 -7.20 18.56 5.23
CA GLU A 79 -7.82 17.39 5.84
C GLU A 79 -8.06 16.27 4.82
N ARG A 80 -8.66 16.57 3.67
CA ARG A 80 -8.82 15.59 2.57
C ARG A 80 -7.48 14.99 2.14
N ASN A 81 -6.44 15.82 2.02
CA ASN A 81 -5.10 15.36 1.67
C ASN A 81 -4.47 14.52 2.80
N ARG A 82 -4.67 14.89 4.07
CA ARG A 82 -4.26 14.07 5.23
C ARG A 82 -4.93 12.71 5.20
N GLN A 83 -6.24 12.66 5.00
CA GLN A 83 -7.02 11.42 4.90
C GLN A 83 -6.57 10.55 3.73
N HIS A 84 -6.36 11.16 2.56
CA HIS A 84 -5.86 10.46 1.38
C HIS A 84 -4.46 9.86 1.63
N ARG A 85 -3.54 10.65 2.20
CA ARG A 85 -2.20 10.17 2.58
C ARG A 85 -2.27 9.06 3.62
N ALA A 86 -3.09 9.22 4.66
CA ALA A 86 -3.28 8.21 5.70
C ALA A 86 -3.81 6.90 5.12
N ARG A 87 -4.80 6.96 4.22
CA ARG A 87 -5.34 5.79 3.51
C ARG A 87 -4.26 5.10 2.68
N LEU A 88 -3.48 5.84 1.90
CA LEU A 88 -2.38 5.26 1.13
C LEU A 88 -1.34 4.62 2.04
N MET A 89 -0.91 5.30 3.10
CA MET A 89 0.04 4.76 4.07
C MET A 89 -0.48 3.48 4.73
N ALA A 90 -1.77 3.41 5.09
CA ALA A 90 -2.38 2.20 5.62
C ALA A 90 -2.39 1.05 4.61
N GLN A 91 -2.69 1.33 3.34
CA GLN A 91 -2.64 0.33 2.27
C GLN A 91 -1.22 -0.20 2.06
N TYR A 92 -0.22 0.68 2.07
CA TYR A 92 1.20 0.30 1.99
C TYR A 92 1.62 -0.54 3.19
N ALA A 93 1.28 -0.13 4.42
CA ALA A 93 1.59 -0.88 5.63
C ALA A 93 0.99 -2.30 5.56
N ALA A 94 -0.29 -2.42 5.18
CA ALA A 94 -0.94 -3.71 5.02
C ALA A 94 -0.28 -4.57 3.93
N ALA A 95 0.18 -3.97 2.83
CA ALA A 95 0.91 -4.70 1.78
C ALA A 95 2.27 -5.21 2.28
N MET A 96 2.99 -4.39 3.05
CA MET A 96 4.26 -4.77 3.65
C MET A 96 4.11 -5.91 4.66
N GLU A 97 3.07 -5.87 5.51
CA GLU A 97 2.78 -6.96 6.45
C GLU A 97 2.45 -8.27 5.72
N ARG A 98 1.66 -8.21 4.64
CA ARG A 98 1.42 -9.39 3.79
C ARG A 98 2.72 -9.93 3.17
N ALA A 99 3.61 -9.04 2.71
CA ALA A 99 4.88 -9.45 2.14
C ALA A 99 5.80 -10.11 3.19
N ARG A 100 5.85 -9.57 4.41
CA ARG A 100 6.57 -10.17 5.55
C ARG A 100 6.04 -11.55 5.90
N ALA A 101 4.72 -11.68 6.09
CA ALA A 101 4.08 -12.97 6.38
C ALA A 101 4.38 -14.02 5.29
N ARG A 102 4.36 -13.62 4.01
CA ARG A 102 4.73 -14.50 2.89
C ARG A 102 6.20 -14.93 2.96
N ALA A 103 7.11 -14.00 3.24
CA ALA A 103 8.54 -14.30 3.37
C ALA A 103 8.84 -15.25 4.54
N GLU A 104 8.15 -15.07 5.67
CA GLU A 104 8.23 -15.96 6.83
C GLU A 104 7.69 -17.36 6.50
N ALA A 105 6.54 -17.46 5.83
CA ALA A 105 5.97 -18.74 5.41
C ALA A 105 6.89 -19.50 4.44
N ILE A 106 7.50 -18.79 3.48
CA ILE A 106 8.51 -19.37 2.59
C ILE A 106 9.70 -19.88 3.41
N THR A 107 10.21 -19.06 4.34
CA THR A 107 11.36 -19.42 5.18
C THR A 107 11.06 -20.63 6.07
N ALA A 108 9.88 -20.69 6.67
CA ALA A 108 9.43 -21.78 7.54
C ALA A 108 9.24 -23.12 6.80
N THR A 109 8.98 -23.08 5.49
CA THR A 109 8.74 -24.29 4.69
C THR A 109 9.91 -24.66 3.78
N ARG A 110 10.87 -23.75 3.57
CA ARG A 110 12.03 -23.94 2.68
C ARG A 110 12.82 -25.18 3.07
N ARG A 111 13.05 -26.07 2.10
CA ARG A 111 13.91 -27.25 2.24
C ARG A 111 15.18 -27.09 1.42
N VAL A 112 16.32 -27.30 2.05
CA VAL A 112 17.66 -27.23 1.44
C VAL A 112 18.33 -28.61 1.44
N THR A 113 19.43 -28.78 0.73
CA THR A 113 20.22 -30.02 0.81
C THR A 113 20.95 -30.09 2.16
N CYS A 114 20.87 -31.24 2.84
CA CYS A 114 21.37 -31.40 4.22
C CYS A 114 22.88 -31.14 4.37
N GLY A 115 23.71 -31.71 3.46
CA GLY A 115 25.15 -31.49 3.43
C GLY A 115 25.94 -31.98 4.66
N ALA A 116 25.33 -32.75 5.58
CA ALA A 116 26.06 -33.33 6.71
C ALA A 116 27.00 -34.45 6.24
N LYS A 117 28.16 -34.61 6.87
CA LYS A 117 29.09 -35.70 6.56
C LYS A 117 28.45 -37.04 6.94
N THR A 118 28.28 -37.92 5.97
CA THR A 118 27.75 -39.27 6.18
C THR A 118 28.83 -40.19 6.74
N ARG A 119 28.44 -41.39 7.18
CA ARG A 119 29.40 -42.43 7.63
C ARG A 119 30.41 -42.82 6.54
N LYS A 120 30.05 -42.68 5.27
CA LYS A 120 30.93 -42.92 4.10
C LYS A 120 31.87 -41.75 3.80
N GLY A 121 31.86 -40.69 4.60
CA GLY A 121 32.68 -39.49 4.42
C GLY A 121 32.14 -38.46 3.43
N THR A 122 31.12 -38.81 2.64
CA THR A 122 30.53 -37.91 1.62
C THR A 122 29.39 -37.03 2.18
N PRO A 123 29.09 -35.87 1.56
CA PRO A 123 27.97 -35.01 1.98
C PRO A 123 26.58 -35.65 1.76
N CYS A 124 25.69 -35.50 2.74
CA CYS A 124 24.32 -35.98 2.66
C CYS A 124 23.51 -35.21 1.60
N ARG A 125 22.96 -35.95 0.63
CA ARG A 125 22.15 -35.41 -0.48
C ARG A 125 20.66 -35.27 -0.17
N MET A 126 20.20 -35.74 0.98
CA MET A 126 18.78 -35.67 1.38
C MET A 126 18.33 -34.23 1.64
N LYS A 127 17.07 -33.92 1.33
CA LYS A 127 16.44 -32.65 1.70
C LYS A 127 16.31 -32.50 3.22
N SER A 128 16.44 -31.28 3.71
CA SER A 128 16.20 -30.94 5.10
C SER A 128 14.73 -31.07 5.47
N GLU A 129 14.47 -31.14 6.78
CA GLU A 129 13.13 -30.91 7.29
C GLU A 129 12.70 -29.46 6.95
N PRO A 130 11.38 -29.18 6.76
CA PRO A 130 10.87 -27.83 6.49
C PRO A 130 11.46 -26.78 7.44
N GLY A 131 11.96 -25.68 6.88
CA GLY A 131 12.50 -24.56 7.66
C GLY A 131 13.81 -24.84 8.39
N LYS A 132 14.40 -26.03 8.20
CA LYS A 132 15.65 -26.44 8.86
C LYS A 132 16.77 -26.65 7.86
N ARG A 133 18.00 -26.75 8.38
CA ARG A 133 19.23 -26.96 7.58
C ARG A 133 19.62 -28.42 7.38
N ARG A 134 19.08 -29.36 8.17
CA ARG A 134 19.46 -30.78 8.17
C ARG A 134 18.24 -31.68 7.97
N CYS A 135 18.47 -32.90 7.46
CA CYS A 135 17.42 -33.91 7.26
C CYS A 135 17.13 -34.72 8.53
N LYS A 136 16.05 -35.52 8.53
CA LYS A 136 15.68 -36.40 9.66
C LYS A 136 16.83 -37.24 10.25
N TYR A 137 17.75 -37.75 9.42
CA TYR A 137 18.85 -38.60 9.88
C TYR A 137 20.03 -37.83 10.48
N HIS A 138 20.16 -36.54 10.17
CA HIS A 138 21.28 -35.71 10.61
C HIS A 138 20.81 -34.58 11.54
N GLY A 139 19.83 -34.89 12.40
CA GLY A 139 19.35 -33.97 13.44
C GLY A 139 18.26 -32.99 13.01
N GLY A 140 17.72 -33.09 11.79
CA GLY A 140 16.61 -32.25 11.33
C GLY A 140 15.35 -32.38 12.19
N LYS A 141 15.09 -33.57 12.76
CA LYS A 141 13.99 -33.78 13.71
C LYS A 141 14.32 -33.39 15.15
N SER A 142 15.59 -33.10 15.45
CA SER A 142 15.97 -32.65 16.79
C SER A 142 15.39 -31.26 17.07
N THR A 143 14.92 -31.06 18.29
CA THR A 143 14.43 -29.78 18.82
C THR A 143 15.47 -29.06 19.67
N GLY A 144 16.67 -29.63 19.82
CA GLY A 144 17.69 -29.15 20.75
C GLY A 144 17.34 -29.39 22.22
N ALA A 145 18.27 -29.05 23.12
CA ALA A 145 18.04 -29.09 24.56
C ALA A 145 17.14 -27.92 24.99
N ARG A 146 16.00 -28.24 25.62
CA ARG A 146 15.01 -27.25 26.07
C ARG A 146 15.22 -26.80 27.51
N THR A 147 15.81 -27.66 28.36
CA THR A 147 16.04 -27.35 29.78
C THR A 147 17.42 -26.71 30.03
N PRO A 148 17.58 -25.93 31.10
CA PRO A 148 18.87 -25.37 31.50
C PRO A 148 19.96 -26.45 31.69
N GLU A 149 19.64 -27.55 32.35
CA GLU A 149 20.56 -28.67 32.62
C GLU A 149 20.97 -29.36 31.32
N GLY A 150 20.02 -29.54 30.39
CA GLY A 150 20.30 -30.07 29.06
C GLY A 150 21.25 -29.18 28.26
N LYS A 151 21.09 -27.85 28.36
CA LYS A 151 21.99 -26.89 27.72
C LYS A 151 23.38 -26.92 28.36
N GLU A 152 23.47 -27.03 29.68
CA GLU A 152 24.75 -27.08 30.38
C GLU A 152 25.53 -28.36 30.07
N ARG A 153 24.85 -29.52 30.02
CA ARG A 153 25.48 -30.78 29.57
C ARG A 153 26.11 -30.66 28.18
N ILE A 154 25.42 -29.99 27.25
CA ILE A 154 25.96 -29.75 25.89
C ILE A 154 27.16 -28.81 25.95
N ARG A 155 27.09 -27.72 26.72
CA ARG A 155 28.21 -26.76 26.89
C ARG A 155 29.45 -27.45 27.45
N GLU A 156 29.28 -28.23 28.51
CA GLU A 156 30.37 -28.98 29.13
C GLU A 156 30.98 -29.99 28.15
N ALA A 157 30.16 -30.76 27.44
CA ALA A 157 30.64 -31.68 26.42
C ALA A 157 31.45 -30.97 25.33
N GLN A 158 31.03 -29.76 24.93
CA GLN A 158 31.76 -28.93 23.97
C GLN A 158 33.09 -28.43 24.56
N ARG A 159 33.11 -27.95 25.81
CA ARG A 159 34.35 -27.57 26.54
C ARG A 159 35.34 -28.73 26.56
N ARG A 160 34.90 -29.92 26.96
CA ARG A 160 35.73 -31.14 27.00
C ARG A 160 36.30 -31.49 25.62
N ARG A 161 35.49 -31.40 24.56
CA ARG A 161 35.95 -31.65 23.18
C ARG A 161 37.08 -30.69 22.77
N TRP A 162 36.92 -29.40 23.03
CA TRP A 162 37.93 -28.39 22.68
C TRP A 162 39.21 -28.53 23.50
N SER A 163 39.10 -28.84 24.79
CA SER A 163 40.29 -29.12 25.62
C SER A 163 41.08 -30.32 25.09
N ARG A 164 40.41 -31.39 24.67
CA ARG A 164 41.07 -32.56 24.05
C ARG A 164 41.73 -32.18 22.71
N TRP A 165 41.06 -31.39 21.87
CA TRP A 165 41.63 -30.96 20.60
C TRP A 165 42.90 -30.12 20.78
N ARG A 166 42.89 -29.16 21.72
CA ARG A 166 44.04 -28.32 22.09
C ARG A 166 45.18 -29.06 22.77
N ALA A 167 44.92 -30.22 23.37
CA ALA A 167 45.99 -31.03 23.95
C ALA A 167 46.71 -31.88 22.89
N CYS A 168 46.09 -32.08 21.72
CA CYS A 168 46.64 -32.89 20.63
C CYS A 168 47.23 -32.08 19.47
N HIS A 169 47.12 -30.74 19.51
CA HIS A 169 47.67 -29.80 18.52
C HIS A 169 48.42 -28.72 19.27
#